data_AF-A0A6N7EGB7-F1
#
_entry.id   AF-A0A6N7EGB7-F1
#
_cell.length_a   1.000
_cell.length_b   1.000
_cell.length_c   1.000
_cell.angle_alpha   90.00
_cell.angle_beta   90.00
_cell.angle_gamma   90.00
#
_symmetry.space_group_name_H-M   'P 1'
#
loop_
_entity.id
_entity.type
_entity.pdbx_description
1 polymer ?
#
loop_
_entity_poly.entity_id
_entity_poly.type
_entity_poly.pdbx_seq_one_letter_code
_entity_poly.pdbx_strand_id
1 'polypeptide(L)'
;MTESMRAPATEAAATTARKIFMSYARPDKELVQRLRDGLARLGHQVWIDDRLTGGQQWWDEILRQLQACDVVLVAVSPALLESEAGSVERGYARALGKSLLPVMIRPVPTAVLPREVAAIHIVDYSSPSAEAAFEIADAVARAPRSAALPDPLPAPPPVPLTYVNDLAERVHRPSMSLDEQLATVARLEEALAKEVHRGAALQLLRALANRQDLYNLPARQIEQLLTANDGAGVEPGWYRDPTHRFPFRWYDHDWSDWVSTGHDVVSDPL
;
A
#
# COMPACT_ATOMS: atom_id res chain seq x y z
N MET A 1 16.00 -63.90 23.53
CA MET A 1 14.91 -62.93 23.38
C MET A 1 15.48 -61.56 23.70
N THR A 2 15.94 -60.84 22.69
CA THR A 2 16.44 -59.48 22.81
C THR A 2 15.27 -58.53 22.59
N GLU A 3 14.77 -57.96 23.68
CA GLU A 3 13.70 -56.96 23.66
C GLU A 3 14.29 -55.64 23.18
N SER A 4 13.96 -55.27 21.94
CA SER A 4 14.40 -54.03 21.30
C SER A 4 13.58 -52.88 21.88
N MET A 5 14.20 -52.14 22.80
CA MET A 5 13.67 -50.91 23.37
C MET A 5 13.65 -49.83 22.28
N ARG A 6 12.47 -49.67 21.65
CA ARG A 6 12.20 -48.64 20.66
C ARG A 6 12.10 -47.30 21.40
N ALA A 7 13.07 -46.42 21.20
CA ALA A 7 13.01 -45.04 21.66
C ALA A 7 11.70 -44.38 21.19
N PRO A 8 11.04 -43.53 22.00
CA PRO A 8 9.90 -42.77 21.53
C PRO A 8 10.38 -41.89 20.37
N ALA A 9 9.76 -42.06 19.21
CA ALA A 9 9.91 -41.12 18.12
C ALA A 9 9.41 -39.76 18.64
N THR A 10 10.32 -38.80 18.80
CA THR A 10 9.96 -37.39 18.98
C THR A 10 9.05 -37.03 17.83
N GLU A 11 7.76 -36.91 18.11
CA GLU A 11 6.77 -36.36 17.20
C GLU A 11 7.24 -34.93 16.90
N ALA A 12 7.94 -34.77 15.77
CA ALA A 12 8.37 -33.48 15.28
C ALA A 12 7.12 -32.61 15.25
N ALA A 13 7.10 -31.55 16.09
CA ALA A 13 5.99 -30.63 16.17
C ALA A 13 5.62 -30.22 14.75
N ALA A 14 4.47 -30.69 14.25
CA ALA A 14 3.97 -30.28 12.96
C ALA A 14 3.74 -28.78 13.05
N THR A 15 4.66 -27.98 12.49
CA THR A 15 4.53 -26.54 12.39
C THR A 15 3.35 -26.28 11.47
N THR A 16 2.16 -26.20 12.05
CA THR A 16 0.93 -25.93 11.31
C THR A 16 1.09 -24.58 10.62
N ALA A 17 0.92 -24.55 9.30
CA ALA A 17 0.93 -23.35 8.48
C ALA A 17 0.10 -22.23 9.14
N ARG A 18 0.70 -21.06 9.32
CA ARG A 18 0.04 -19.87 9.88
C ARG A 18 -0.45 -18.98 8.76
N LYS A 19 -1.60 -18.34 8.96
CA LYS A 19 -2.08 -17.24 8.13
C LYS A 19 -1.54 -15.93 8.68
N ILE A 20 -0.74 -15.23 7.90
CA ILE A 20 -0.03 -14.02 8.31
C ILE A 20 -0.55 -12.86 7.46
N PHE A 21 -1.13 -11.86 8.10
CA PHE A 21 -1.40 -10.57 7.47
C PHE A 21 -0.19 -9.66 7.71
N MET A 22 0.41 -9.09 6.67
CA MET A 22 1.52 -8.15 6.81
C MET A 22 1.03 -6.72 6.56
N SER A 23 1.01 -5.90 7.61
CA SER A 23 0.75 -4.46 7.51
C SER A 23 2.06 -3.73 7.22
N TYR A 24 2.11 -2.97 6.13
CA TYR A 24 3.32 -2.27 5.69
C TYR A 24 3.02 -0.99 4.90
N ALA A 25 3.99 -0.08 4.84
CA ALA A 25 3.90 1.09 4.00
C ALA A 25 4.44 0.80 2.59
N ARG A 26 3.82 1.39 1.56
CA ARG A 26 4.19 1.15 0.15
C ARG A 26 5.69 1.31 -0.17
N PRO A 27 6.42 2.31 0.37
CA PRO A 27 7.86 2.44 0.14
C PRO A 27 8.69 1.25 0.64
N ASP A 28 8.12 0.41 1.49
CA ASP A 28 8.78 -0.76 2.08
C ASP A 28 8.45 -2.07 1.35
N LYS A 29 7.70 -2.00 0.25
CA LYS A 29 7.19 -3.16 -0.50
C LYS A 29 8.27 -4.19 -0.82
N GLU A 30 9.43 -3.76 -1.30
CA GLU A 30 10.50 -4.67 -1.69
C GLU A 30 11.03 -5.51 -0.50
N LEU A 31 11.26 -4.86 0.64
CA LEU A 31 11.74 -5.53 1.85
C LEU A 31 10.68 -6.48 2.42
N VAL A 32 9.42 -6.05 2.41
CA VAL A 32 8.27 -6.85 2.85
C VAL A 32 8.03 -8.04 1.93
N GLN A 33 8.20 -7.89 0.61
CA GLN A 33 8.12 -9.01 -0.33
C GLN A 33 9.18 -10.06 -0.07
N ARG A 34 10.42 -9.66 0.26
CA ARG A 34 11.48 -10.62 0.65
C ARG A 34 11.11 -11.37 1.92
N LEU A 35 10.58 -10.68 2.93
CA LEU A 35 10.09 -11.32 4.17
C LEU A 35 8.93 -12.27 3.90
N ARG A 36 7.95 -11.85 3.10
CA ARG A 36 6.82 -12.66 2.64
C ARG A 36 7.31 -13.95 1.99
N ASP A 37 8.25 -13.85 1.05
CA ASP A 37 8.78 -14.99 0.32
C ASP A 37 9.55 -15.95 1.24
N GLY A 38 10.30 -15.41 2.22
CA GLY A 38 10.96 -16.20 3.25
C GLY A 38 9.96 -16.98 4.11
N LEU A 39 8.94 -16.31 4.63
CA LEU A 39 7.88 -16.92 5.44
C LEU A 39 7.04 -17.93 4.65
N ALA A 40 6.78 -17.67 3.36
CA ALA A 40 6.09 -18.61 2.48
C ALA A 40 6.91 -19.88 2.24
N ARG A 41 8.24 -19.77 2.08
CA ARG A 41 9.14 -20.94 1.99
C ARG A 41 9.17 -21.79 3.26
N LEU A 42 8.85 -21.20 4.41
CA LEU A 42 8.66 -21.90 5.69
C LEU A 42 7.26 -22.56 5.81
N GLY A 43 6.43 -22.49 4.77
CA GLY A 43 5.12 -23.14 4.72
C GLY A 43 3.98 -22.29 5.29
N HIS A 44 4.19 -20.99 5.53
CA HIS A 44 3.13 -20.09 5.98
C HIS A 44 2.33 -19.49 4.81
N GLN A 45 1.07 -19.15 5.07
CA GLN A 45 0.22 -18.41 4.13
C GLN A 45 0.34 -16.93 4.44
N VAL A 46 1.02 -16.18 3.60
CA VAL A 46 1.29 -14.75 3.84
C VAL A 46 0.48 -13.90 2.89
N TRP A 47 -0.29 -12.98 3.46
CA TRP A 47 -1.06 -11.98 2.73
C TRP A 47 -0.43 -10.60 2.90
N ILE A 48 -0.23 -9.91 1.78
CA ILE A 48 0.15 -8.49 1.72
C ILE A 48 -0.85 -7.80 0.80
N ASP A 49 -1.17 -6.54 1.07
CA ASP A 49 -1.87 -5.70 0.10
C ASP A 49 -0.90 -5.26 -0.99
N ASP A 50 -1.09 -5.69 -2.23
CA ASP A 50 -0.26 -5.32 -3.38
C ASP A 50 -0.97 -4.42 -4.39
N ARG A 51 -2.25 -4.11 -4.15
CA ARG A 51 -3.14 -3.42 -5.09
C ARG A 51 -3.15 -1.91 -4.85
N LEU A 52 -3.08 -1.15 -5.93
CA LEU A 52 -3.16 0.32 -5.95
C LEU A 52 -4.59 0.83 -6.13
N THR A 53 -5.52 -0.10 -6.23
CA THR A 53 -6.88 0.10 -6.65
C THR A 53 -7.79 0.10 -5.41
N GLY A 54 -8.11 1.30 -4.91
CA GLY A 54 -8.86 1.53 -3.68
C GLY A 54 -10.35 1.94 -3.80
N GLY A 55 -11.12 1.36 -2.90
CA GLY A 55 -12.53 1.65 -2.65
C GLY A 55 -13.05 0.71 -1.55
N GLN A 56 -14.34 0.82 -1.19
CA GLN A 56 -14.93 0.04 -0.10
C GLN A 56 -14.72 -1.48 -0.24
N GLN A 57 -14.81 -2.04 -1.45
CA GLN A 57 -14.64 -3.49 -1.68
C GLN A 57 -13.20 -3.97 -1.40
N TRP A 58 -12.20 -3.14 -1.72
CA TRP A 58 -10.80 -3.42 -1.38
C TRP A 58 -10.56 -3.30 0.13
N TRP A 59 -11.19 -2.31 0.78
CA TRP A 59 -11.15 -2.21 2.23
C TRP A 59 -11.81 -3.41 2.93
N ASP A 60 -12.96 -3.87 2.43
CA ASP A 60 -13.63 -5.06 2.95
C ASP A 60 -12.77 -6.34 2.79
N GLU A 61 -11.95 -6.41 1.73
CA GLU A 61 -10.94 -7.47 1.57
C GLU A 61 -9.89 -7.40 2.68
N ILE A 62 -9.31 -6.23 2.93
CA ILE A 62 -8.34 -6.02 4.01
C ILE A 62 -8.92 -6.48 5.35
N LEU A 63 -10.15 -6.04 5.68
CA LEU A 63 -10.81 -6.43 6.92
C LEU A 63 -11.06 -7.94 7.01
N ARG A 64 -11.44 -8.59 5.90
CA ARG A 64 -11.65 -10.05 5.86
C ARG A 64 -10.35 -10.82 6.08
N GLN A 65 -9.25 -10.34 5.50
CA GLN A 65 -7.93 -10.95 5.68
C GLN A 65 -7.43 -10.76 7.12
N LEU A 66 -7.66 -9.59 7.72
CA LEU A 66 -7.41 -9.35 9.14
C LEU A 66 -8.23 -10.29 10.03
N GLN A 67 -9.51 -10.50 9.75
CA GLN A 67 -10.36 -11.44 10.49
C GLN A 67 -9.90 -12.90 10.34
N ALA A 68 -9.42 -13.29 9.16
CA ALA A 68 -9.03 -14.67 8.85
C ALA A 68 -7.59 -15.04 9.26
N CYS A 69 -6.73 -14.05 9.54
CA CYS A 69 -5.33 -14.30 9.88
C CYS A 69 -5.13 -14.80 11.32
N ASP A 70 -4.03 -15.52 11.55
CA ASP A 70 -3.53 -15.92 12.87
C ASP A 70 -2.68 -14.83 13.51
N VAL A 71 -1.83 -14.20 12.69
CA VAL A 71 -0.82 -13.24 13.11
C VAL A 71 -0.89 -12.02 12.21
N VAL A 72 -0.85 -10.83 12.81
CA VAL A 72 -0.66 -9.57 12.11
C VAL A 72 0.79 -9.15 12.30
N LEU A 73 1.60 -9.34 11.27
CA LEU A 73 2.98 -8.87 11.26
C LEU A 73 2.99 -7.39 10.88
N VAL A 74 3.46 -6.54 11.79
CA VAL A 74 3.53 -5.09 11.60
C VAL A 74 4.96 -4.76 11.17
N ALA A 75 5.15 -4.40 9.91
CA ALA A 75 6.46 -4.04 9.36
C ALA A 75 6.83 -2.61 9.78
N VAL A 76 7.37 -2.48 11.00
CA VAL A 76 7.67 -1.19 11.63
C VAL A 76 8.74 -0.43 10.84
N SER A 77 8.33 0.73 10.34
CA SER A 77 9.14 1.70 9.62
C SER A 77 8.60 3.11 9.89
N PRO A 78 9.39 4.18 9.67
CA PRO A 78 8.89 5.55 9.81
C PRO A 78 7.61 5.80 8.99
N ALA A 79 7.58 5.33 7.74
CA ALA A 79 6.44 5.51 6.84
C ALA A 79 5.17 4.78 7.32
N LEU A 80 5.30 3.59 7.94
CA LEU A 80 4.14 2.89 8.50
C LEU A 80 3.61 3.55 9.78
N LEU A 81 4.49 4.16 10.57
CA LEU A 81 4.08 4.86 11.80
C LEU A 81 3.34 6.16 11.51
N GLU A 82 3.68 6.82 10.41
CA GLU A 82 2.97 8.01 9.89
C GLU A 82 1.68 7.65 9.12
N SER A 83 1.49 6.37 8.75
CA SER A 83 0.34 5.91 7.97
C SER A 83 -0.93 5.80 8.81
N GLU A 84 -1.96 6.57 8.42
CA GLU A 84 -3.30 6.46 9.01
C GLU A 84 -3.90 5.07 8.78
N ALA A 85 -3.75 4.50 7.57
CA ALA A 85 -4.24 3.16 7.26
C ALA A 85 -3.60 2.10 8.17
N GLY A 86 -2.28 2.17 8.36
CA GLY A 86 -1.59 1.27 9.29
C GLY A 86 -2.08 1.45 10.73
N SER A 87 -2.41 2.67 11.15
CA SER A 87 -2.99 2.95 12.47
C SER A 87 -4.38 2.30 12.63
N VAL A 88 -5.25 2.47 11.64
CA VAL A 88 -6.60 1.91 11.62
C VAL A 88 -6.57 0.39 11.63
N GLU A 89 -5.75 -0.24 10.79
CA GLU A 89 -5.57 -1.70 10.74
C GLU A 89 -5.12 -2.28 12.08
N ARG A 90 -4.10 -1.68 12.72
CA ARG A 90 -3.61 -2.10 14.04
C ARG A 90 -4.70 -1.98 15.11
N GLY A 91 -5.46 -0.89 15.08
CA GLY A 91 -6.58 -0.67 15.99
C GLY A 91 -7.64 -1.77 15.86
N TYR A 92 -8.01 -2.12 14.63
CA TYR A 92 -9.00 -3.16 14.35
C TYR A 92 -8.49 -4.57 14.68
N ALA A 93 -7.25 -4.89 14.32
CA ALA A 93 -6.60 -6.16 14.67
C ALA A 93 -6.62 -6.40 16.18
N ARG A 94 -6.34 -5.35 16.98
CA ARG A 94 -6.42 -5.42 18.44
C ARG A 94 -7.85 -5.66 18.94
N ALA A 95 -8.84 -4.99 18.36
CA ALA A 95 -10.25 -5.21 18.71
C ALA A 95 -10.71 -6.64 18.40
N LEU A 96 -10.15 -7.27 17.37
CA LEU A 96 -10.36 -8.68 17.02
C LEU A 96 -9.56 -9.66 17.91
N GLY A 97 -8.72 -9.17 18.82
CA GLY A 97 -7.86 -10.01 19.66
C GLY A 97 -6.72 -10.69 18.88
N LYS A 98 -6.28 -10.12 17.75
CA LYS A 98 -5.22 -10.69 16.93
C LYS A 98 -3.84 -10.51 17.58
N SER A 99 -2.97 -11.49 17.35
CA SER A 99 -1.58 -11.43 17.80
C SER A 99 -0.80 -10.50 16.88
N LEU A 100 -0.36 -9.35 17.42
CA LEU A 100 0.52 -8.43 16.70
C LEU A 100 1.97 -8.91 16.86
N LEU A 101 2.68 -9.00 15.74
CA LEU A 101 4.12 -9.28 15.69
C LEU A 101 4.84 -8.09 15.04
N PRO A 102 5.36 -7.14 15.84
CA PRO A 102 6.17 -6.06 15.31
C PRO A 102 7.52 -6.55 14.81
N VAL A 103 7.85 -6.23 13.56
CA VAL A 103 9.15 -6.48 12.95
C VAL A 103 9.70 -5.14 12.47
N MET A 104 10.77 -4.66 13.08
CA MET A 104 11.41 -3.40 12.70
C MET A 104 12.21 -3.60 11.43
N ILE A 105 11.67 -3.16 10.30
CA ILE A 105 12.27 -3.31 8.98
C ILE A 105 13.11 -2.09 8.57
N ARG A 106 12.89 -0.96 9.24
CA ARG A 106 13.75 0.23 9.17
C ARG A 106 13.95 0.78 10.58
N PRO A 107 15.11 1.39 10.88
CA PRO A 107 15.37 1.92 12.22
C PRO A 107 14.32 2.97 12.61
N VAL A 108 13.73 2.81 13.79
CA VAL A 108 12.80 3.77 14.38
C VAL A 108 13.21 4.00 15.84
N PRO A 109 13.33 5.26 16.30
CA PRO A 109 13.53 5.56 17.71
C PRO A 109 12.40 5.01 18.58
N THR A 110 12.73 4.32 19.67
CA THR A 110 11.70 3.72 20.56
C THR A 110 10.73 4.75 21.13
N ALA A 111 11.16 6.01 21.28
CA ALA A 111 10.35 7.12 21.78
C ALA A 111 9.17 7.52 20.86
N VAL A 112 9.22 7.18 19.57
CA VAL A 112 8.14 7.51 18.60
C VAL A 112 7.24 6.33 18.29
N LEU A 113 7.50 5.16 18.90
CA LEU A 113 6.66 3.99 18.72
C LEU A 113 5.30 4.21 19.38
N PRO A 114 4.19 3.86 18.70
CA PRO A 114 2.89 3.80 19.34
C PRO A 114 2.93 2.88 20.56
N ARG A 115 2.24 3.26 21.64
CA ARG A 115 2.30 2.55 22.93
C ARG A 115 2.02 1.06 22.79
N GLU A 116 1.07 0.70 21.93
CA GLU A 116 0.70 -0.68 21.63
C GLU A 116 1.79 -1.48 20.93
N VAL A 117 2.65 -0.84 20.13
CA VAL A 117 3.81 -1.49 19.51
C VAL A 117 4.98 -1.55 20.50
N ALA A 118 5.21 -0.47 21.24
CA ALA A 118 6.28 -0.37 22.24
C ALA A 118 6.12 -1.34 23.42
N ALA A 119 4.89 -1.75 23.73
CA ALA A 119 4.59 -2.70 24.80
C ALA A 119 4.83 -4.18 24.41
N ILE A 120 5.11 -4.46 23.13
CA ILE A 120 5.30 -5.81 22.59
C ILE A 120 6.78 -5.98 22.22
N HIS A 121 7.30 -7.21 22.32
CA HIS A 121 8.64 -7.51 21.84
C HIS A 121 8.73 -7.26 20.32
N ILE A 122 9.74 -6.50 19.91
CA ILE A 122 10.01 -6.14 18.53
C ILE A 122 11.22 -6.93 18.05
N VAL A 123 11.07 -7.63 16.93
CA VAL A 123 12.20 -8.27 16.26
C VAL A 123 12.88 -7.25 15.36
N ASP A 124 14.17 -7.00 15.55
CA ASP A 124 14.93 -6.07 14.71
C ASP A 124 15.39 -6.75 13.42
N TYR A 125 14.83 -6.31 12.30
CA TYR A 125 15.17 -6.74 10.94
C TYR A 125 15.67 -5.57 10.09
N SER A 126 16.07 -4.46 10.72
CA SER A 126 16.56 -3.26 10.02
C SER A 126 17.91 -3.49 9.35
N SER A 127 18.67 -4.45 9.88
CA SER A 127 19.88 -5.02 9.26
C SER A 127 19.65 -6.53 9.04
N PRO A 128 19.09 -6.94 7.89
CA PRO A 128 18.73 -8.32 7.64
C PRO A 128 19.90 -9.30 7.82
N SER A 129 19.71 -10.29 8.68
CA SER A 129 20.67 -11.39 8.92
C SER A 129 19.94 -12.73 9.04
N ALA A 130 20.70 -13.83 9.07
CA ALA A 130 20.13 -15.15 9.29
C ALA A 130 19.51 -15.25 10.69
N GLU A 131 20.18 -14.68 11.70
CA GLU A 131 19.72 -14.63 13.09
C GLU A 131 18.38 -13.90 13.19
N ALA A 132 18.28 -12.71 12.60
CA ALA A 132 17.03 -11.95 12.59
C ALA A 132 15.89 -12.70 11.86
N ALA A 133 16.21 -13.40 10.77
CA ALA A 133 15.23 -14.24 10.08
C ALA A 133 14.76 -15.43 10.93
N PHE A 134 15.66 -16.07 11.69
CA PHE A 134 15.31 -17.14 12.62
C PHE A 134 14.47 -16.63 13.79
N GLU A 135 14.75 -15.44 14.31
CA GLU A 135 13.94 -14.81 15.35
C GLU A 135 12.51 -14.54 14.86
N ILE A 136 12.34 -14.02 13.63
CA ILE A 136 11.00 -13.86 13.04
C ILE A 136 10.30 -15.22 12.91
N ALA A 137 10.99 -16.25 12.43
CA ALA A 137 10.42 -17.58 12.26
C ALA A 137 9.98 -18.21 13.59
N ASP A 138 10.81 -18.10 14.63
CA ASP A 138 10.48 -18.57 15.99
C ASP A 138 9.30 -17.78 16.57
N ALA A 139 9.28 -16.45 16.39
CA ALA A 139 8.19 -15.60 16.84
C ALA A 139 6.86 -15.95 16.16
N VAL A 140 6.86 -16.21 14.85
CA VAL A 140 5.65 -16.67 14.11
C VAL A 140 5.20 -18.05 14.59
N ALA A 141 6.14 -18.98 14.83
CA ALA A 141 5.81 -20.31 15.31
C ALA A 141 5.18 -20.29 16.72
N ARG A 142 5.72 -19.46 17.62
CA ARG A 142 5.28 -19.30 19.01
C ARG A 142 4.07 -18.40 19.19
N ALA A 143 3.75 -17.55 18.21
CA ALA A 143 2.59 -16.67 18.29
C ALA A 143 1.34 -17.48 18.65
N PRO A 144 0.51 -17.01 19.59
CA PRO A 144 -0.76 -17.64 19.91
C PRO A 144 -1.55 -17.90 18.62
N ARG A 145 -2.19 -19.07 18.51
CA ARG A 145 -3.18 -19.25 17.43
C ARG A 145 -4.28 -18.21 17.62
N SER A 146 -4.83 -17.69 16.53
CA SER A 146 -5.94 -16.74 16.65
C SER A 146 -7.03 -17.39 17.49
N ALA A 147 -7.44 -16.70 18.56
CA ALA A 147 -8.64 -17.05 19.27
C ALA A 147 -9.84 -16.97 18.31
N ALA A 148 -10.95 -17.62 18.68
CA ALA A 148 -12.22 -17.39 18.02
C ALA A 148 -12.51 -15.88 17.99
N LEU A 149 -13.07 -15.40 16.88
CA LEU A 149 -13.41 -13.98 16.76
C LEU A 149 -14.39 -13.57 17.87
N PRO A 150 -14.32 -12.32 18.38
CA PRO A 150 -15.28 -11.83 19.36
C PRO A 150 -16.72 -11.92 18.84
N ASP A 151 -17.66 -12.26 19.73
CA ASP A 151 -19.11 -12.26 19.45
C ASP A 151 -19.82 -11.28 20.40
N PRO A 152 -20.39 -10.16 19.90
CA PRO A 152 -20.43 -9.75 18.50
C PRO A 152 -19.10 -9.20 17.98
N LEU A 153 -18.90 -9.24 16.66
CA LEU A 153 -17.73 -8.64 16.01
C LEU A 153 -17.65 -7.13 16.30
N PRO A 154 -16.43 -6.58 16.48
CA PRO A 154 -16.25 -5.14 16.58
C PRO A 154 -16.68 -4.45 15.29
N ALA A 155 -17.24 -3.24 15.42
CA ALA A 155 -17.64 -2.44 14.27
C ALA A 155 -16.45 -2.21 13.33
N PRO A 156 -16.62 -2.42 12.00
CA PRO A 156 -15.55 -2.20 11.04
C PRO A 156 -15.17 -0.71 11.00
N PRO A 157 -13.86 -0.38 10.95
CA PRO A 157 -13.41 1.00 10.87
C PRO A 157 -13.74 1.63 9.50
N PRO A 158 -13.87 2.97 9.44
CA PRO A 158 -14.02 3.68 8.17
C PRO A 158 -12.75 3.52 7.31
N VAL A 159 -12.88 3.73 5.99
CA VAL A 159 -11.73 3.71 5.08
C VAL A 159 -10.74 4.86 5.49
N PRO A 160 -9.42 4.66 5.47
CA PRO A 160 -8.44 5.70 5.84
C PRO A 160 -8.26 6.83 4.80
N LEU A 161 -7.83 8.06 5.19
CA LEU A 161 -7.66 9.23 4.30
C LEU A 161 -6.57 9.14 3.21
N THR A 162 -5.99 7.96 3.03
CA THR A 162 -5.05 7.55 1.96
C THR A 162 -5.72 7.45 0.56
N TYR A 163 -6.88 8.11 0.38
CA TYR A 163 -7.90 8.04 -0.68
C TYR A 163 -7.56 8.60 -2.07
N VAL A 164 -6.40 9.22 -2.30
CA VAL A 164 -6.04 9.71 -3.66
C VAL A 164 -5.94 8.55 -4.66
N ASN A 165 -5.65 7.33 -4.17
CA ASN A 165 -5.69 6.11 -4.97
C ASN A 165 -7.14 5.65 -5.28
N ASP A 166 -8.09 5.86 -4.38
CA ASP A 166 -9.51 5.56 -4.63
C ASP A 166 -10.14 6.53 -5.62
N LEU A 167 -9.71 7.80 -5.57
CA LEU A 167 -10.08 8.77 -6.59
C LEU A 167 -9.51 8.36 -7.95
N ALA A 168 -8.27 7.85 -8.00
CA ALA A 168 -7.68 7.32 -9.22
C ALA A 168 -8.50 6.16 -9.78
N GLU A 169 -8.88 5.17 -8.96
CA GLU A 169 -9.76 4.08 -9.40
C GLU A 169 -11.07 4.55 -10.00
N ARG A 170 -11.76 5.45 -9.30
CA ARG A 170 -13.09 5.93 -9.70
C ARG A 170 -13.00 6.65 -11.03
N VAL A 171 -11.96 7.46 -11.23
CA VAL A 171 -11.69 8.16 -12.48
C VAL A 171 -11.44 7.19 -13.65
N HIS A 172 -10.85 6.01 -13.39
CA HIS A 172 -10.57 4.99 -14.42
C HIS A 172 -11.71 3.98 -14.66
N ARG A 173 -12.90 4.16 -14.05
CA ARG A 173 -14.06 3.26 -14.29
C ARG A 173 -14.62 3.40 -15.72
N PRO A 174 -15.20 2.35 -16.31
CA PRO A 174 -15.73 2.42 -17.67
C PRO A 174 -16.91 3.40 -17.83
N SER A 175 -17.71 3.62 -16.77
CA SER A 175 -18.75 4.67 -16.75
C SER A 175 -18.96 5.25 -15.34
N MET A 176 -19.51 6.47 -15.27
CA MET A 176 -19.83 7.20 -14.03
C MET A 176 -21.12 8.01 -14.22
N SER A 177 -22.01 7.98 -13.23
CA SER A 177 -23.19 8.86 -13.19
C SER A 177 -22.81 10.33 -12.92
N LEU A 178 -23.74 11.25 -13.17
CA LEU A 178 -23.55 12.68 -12.89
C LEU A 178 -23.17 12.94 -11.41
N ASP A 179 -23.88 12.32 -10.46
CA ASP A 179 -23.62 12.51 -9.03
C ASP A 179 -22.24 11.98 -8.62
N GLU A 180 -21.81 10.84 -9.19
CA GLU A 180 -20.49 10.28 -8.94
C GLU A 180 -19.37 11.14 -9.50
N GLN A 181 -19.58 11.73 -10.69
CA GLN A 181 -18.64 12.68 -11.30
C GLN A 181 -18.51 13.93 -10.42
N LEU A 182 -19.63 14.57 -10.04
CA LEU A 182 -19.64 15.75 -9.16
C LEU A 182 -18.96 15.47 -7.81
N ALA A 183 -19.28 14.34 -7.17
CA ALA A 183 -18.66 13.95 -5.90
C ALA A 183 -17.15 13.66 -6.03
N THR A 184 -16.70 13.20 -7.20
CA THR A 184 -15.26 12.97 -7.46
C THR A 184 -14.54 14.29 -7.69
N VAL A 185 -15.14 15.22 -8.45
CA VAL A 185 -14.60 16.57 -8.65
C VAL A 185 -14.46 17.31 -7.33
N ALA A 186 -15.48 17.31 -6.47
CA ALA A 186 -15.43 17.99 -5.17
C ALA A 186 -14.31 17.44 -4.25
N ARG A 187 -14.07 16.13 -4.27
CA ARG A 187 -12.97 15.50 -3.51
C ARG A 187 -11.60 15.83 -4.10
N LEU A 188 -11.49 15.87 -5.43
CA LEU A 188 -10.26 16.28 -6.12
C LEU A 188 -9.96 17.77 -5.88
N GLU A 189 -10.97 18.62 -5.83
CA GLU A 189 -10.86 20.04 -5.45
C GLU A 189 -10.35 20.21 -4.01
N GLU A 190 -10.89 19.46 -3.05
CA GLU A 190 -10.38 19.45 -1.68
C GLU A 190 -8.91 18.97 -1.63
N ALA A 191 -8.56 18.00 -2.48
CA ALA A 191 -7.19 17.54 -2.63
C ALA A 191 -6.28 18.59 -3.30
N LEU A 192 -6.76 19.40 -4.24
CA LEU A 192 -6.01 20.49 -4.87
C LEU A 192 -5.63 21.61 -3.90
N ALA A 193 -6.49 21.87 -2.90
CA ALA A 193 -6.22 22.86 -1.85
C ALA A 193 -5.00 22.48 -1.00
N LYS A 194 -4.63 21.19 -0.96
CA LYS A 194 -3.49 20.66 -0.21
C LYS A 194 -2.30 20.54 -1.16
N GLU A 195 -1.26 21.36 -0.94
CA GLU A 195 -0.02 21.40 -1.77
C GLU A 195 0.52 19.99 -2.10
N VAL A 196 0.54 19.12 -1.09
CA VAL A 196 1.07 17.74 -1.16
C VAL A 196 0.26 16.83 -2.09
N HIS A 197 -1.02 17.12 -2.32
CA HIS A 197 -1.90 16.30 -3.17
C HIS A 197 -2.23 16.97 -4.51
N ARG A 198 -1.82 18.23 -4.70
CA ARG A 198 -2.19 19.04 -5.88
C ARG A 198 -1.78 18.38 -7.20
N GLY A 199 -0.53 17.93 -7.32
CA GLY A 199 -0.04 17.32 -8.57
C GLY A 199 -0.82 16.06 -8.97
N ALA A 200 -1.09 15.15 -8.01
CA ALA A 200 -1.86 13.93 -8.27
C ALA A 200 -3.34 14.24 -8.56
N ALA A 201 -3.94 15.20 -7.85
CA ALA A 201 -5.30 15.63 -8.10
C ALA A 201 -5.46 16.27 -9.50
N LEU A 202 -4.48 17.07 -9.96
CA LEU A 202 -4.49 17.63 -11.33
C LEU A 202 -4.43 16.55 -12.39
N GLN A 203 -3.57 15.54 -12.23
CA GLN A 203 -3.49 14.42 -13.17
C GLN A 203 -4.83 13.65 -13.24
N LEU A 204 -5.47 13.41 -12.10
CA LEU A 204 -6.77 12.74 -12.04
C LEU A 204 -7.92 13.60 -12.58
N LEU A 205 -7.88 14.92 -12.40
CA LEU A 205 -8.82 15.84 -13.03
C LEU A 205 -8.68 15.83 -14.56
N ARG A 206 -7.44 15.81 -15.10
CA ARG A 206 -7.19 15.67 -16.54
C ARG A 206 -7.68 14.32 -17.08
N ALA A 207 -7.48 13.23 -16.34
CA ALA A 207 -8.00 11.93 -16.71
C ALA A 207 -9.55 11.89 -16.69
N LEU A 208 -10.18 12.55 -15.71
CA LEU A 208 -11.64 12.68 -15.64
C LEU A 208 -12.20 13.55 -16.77
N ALA A 209 -11.48 14.60 -17.19
CA ALA A 209 -11.85 15.48 -18.31
C ALA A 209 -11.93 14.74 -19.65
N ASN A 210 -11.11 13.69 -19.84
CA ASN A 210 -11.02 12.92 -21.08
C ASN A 210 -12.05 11.79 -21.19
N ARG A 211 -13.02 11.73 -20.28
CA ARG A 211 -14.06 10.69 -20.29
C ARG A 211 -15.13 10.95 -21.35
N GLN A 212 -15.54 9.90 -22.05
CA GLN A 212 -16.58 9.97 -23.08
C GLN A 212 -18.00 10.19 -22.50
N ASP A 213 -18.20 9.86 -21.23
CA ASP A 213 -19.47 9.95 -20.52
C ASP A 213 -19.55 11.16 -19.57
N LEU A 214 -18.67 12.15 -19.74
CA LEU A 214 -18.61 13.32 -18.89
C LEU A 214 -19.81 14.25 -19.13
N TYR A 215 -20.53 14.60 -18.07
CA TYR A 215 -21.64 15.54 -18.16
C TYR A 215 -21.16 16.99 -18.14
N ASN A 216 -21.97 17.91 -18.71
CA ASN A 216 -21.60 19.32 -18.88
C ASN A 216 -21.24 20.06 -17.58
N LEU A 217 -21.89 19.74 -16.45
CA LEU A 217 -21.66 20.44 -15.19
C LEU A 217 -20.31 20.07 -14.55
N PRO A 218 -19.97 18.77 -14.34
CA PRO A 218 -18.62 18.36 -13.94
C PRO A 218 -17.54 18.83 -14.92
N ALA A 219 -17.78 18.77 -16.24
CA ALA A 219 -16.81 19.20 -17.24
C ALA A 219 -16.38 20.66 -17.04
N ARG A 220 -17.34 21.58 -16.84
CA ARG A 220 -17.06 23.00 -16.56
C ARG A 220 -16.30 23.21 -15.26
N GLN A 221 -16.63 22.46 -14.21
CA GLN A 221 -15.92 22.54 -12.93
C GLN A 221 -14.46 22.07 -13.09
N ILE A 222 -14.24 20.96 -13.78
CA ILE A 222 -12.91 20.43 -14.06
C ILE A 222 -12.09 21.42 -14.90
N GLU A 223 -12.66 21.99 -15.96
CA GLU A 223 -11.99 22.97 -16.82
C GLU A 223 -11.56 24.23 -16.04
N GLN A 224 -12.44 24.75 -15.18
CA GLN A 224 -12.12 25.86 -14.28
C GLN A 224 -10.98 25.52 -13.32
N LEU A 225 -11.03 24.33 -12.70
CA LEU A 225 -9.99 23.86 -11.80
C LEU A 225 -8.65 23.66 -12.52
N LEU A 226 -8.65 23.11 -13.74
CA LEU A 226 -7.43 22.91 -14.53
C LEU A 226 -6.86 24.24 -15.02
N THR A 227 -7.68 25.16 -15.54
CA THR A 227 -7.21 26.48 -16.01
C THR A 227 -6.64 27.32 -14.88
N ALA A 228 -7.20 27.21 -13.67
CA ALA A 228 -6.68 27.88 -12.48
C ALA A 228 -5.33 27.29 -12.00
N ASN A 229 -4.95 26.09 -12.44
CA ASN A 229 -3.80 25.34 -11.90
C ASN A 229 -2.77 24.85 -12.96
N ASP A 230 -3.08 24.88 -14.25
CA ASP A 230 -2.19 24.56 -15.36
C ASP A 230 -1.37 25.81 -15.69
N GLY A 231 -0.09 25.78 -15.35
CA GLY A 231 0.80 26.93 -15.50
C GLY A 231 0.82 27.48 -16.93
N ALA A 232 0.30 28.69 -17.10
CA ALA A 232 0.96 29.66 -17.96
C ALA A 232 2.44 29.73 -17.53
N GLY A 233 3.38 29.19 -18.33
CA GLY A 233 4.82 29.49 -18.17
C GLY A 233 5.87 28.39 -18.27
N VAL A 234 5.72 27.35 -19.10
CA VAL A 234 6.88 26.49 -19.48
C VAL A 234 7.28 26.83 -20.92
N GLU A 235 8.49 27.35 -21.12
CA GLU A 235 9.02 27.67 -22.45
C GLU A 235 9.29 26.40 -23.28
N PRO A 236 9.18 26.42 -24.61
CA PRO A 236 9.51 25.27 -25.45
C PRO A 236 10.97 24.83 -25.28
N GLY A 237 11.22 23.52 -25.17
CA GLY A 237 12.56 23.02 -24.88
C GLY A 237 12.72 21.50 -24.77
N TRP A 238 13.96 21.07 -24.53
CA TRP A 238 14.32 19.67 -24.25
C TRP A 238 14.12 19.35 -22.78
N TYR A 239 13.17 18.48 -22.47
CA TYR A 239 12.86 18.03 -21.11
C TYR A 239 13.10 16.54 -20.99
N ARG A 240 13.14 16.01 -19.76
CA ARG A 240 13.27 14.55 -19.55
C ARG A 240 12.12 13.84 -20.25
N ASP A 241 12.45 12.83 -21.05
CA ASP A 241 11.44 12.06 -21.79
C ASP A 241 10.48 11.38 -20.79
N PRO A 242 9.16 11.67 -20.86
CA PRO A 242 8.18 11.09 -19.95
C PRO A 242 8.02 9.58 -20.14
N THR A 243 8.41 9.04 -21.30
CA THR A 243 8.41 7.59 -21.55
C THR A 243 9.65 6.91 -20.99
N HIS A 244 10.64 7.68 -20.55
CA HIS A 244 11.96 7.21 -20.11
C HIS A 244 12.71 6.34 -21.14
N ARG A 245 12.26 6.31 -22.40
CA ARG A 245 12.92 5.58 -23.50
C ARG A 245 14.17 6.32 -23.95
N PHE A 246 14.15 7.64 -23.86
CA PHE A 246 15.28 8.50 -24.18
C PHE A 246 15.62 9.44 -23.01
N PRO A 247 16.83 10.00 -22.98
CA PRO A 247 17.19 10.99 -21.97
C PRO A 247 16.32 12.24 -22.01
N PHE A 248 16.00 12.73 -23.22
CA PHE A 248 15.21 13.94 -23.41
C PHE A 248 14.20 13.80 -24.54
N ARG A 249 13.04 14.45 -24.39
CA ARG A 249 12.02 14.62 -25.43
C ARG A 249 11.67 16.11 -25.54
N TRP A 250 11.46 16.59 -26.76
CA TRP A 250 11.13 17.99 -26.98
C TRP A 250 9.67 18.24 -26.67
N TYR A 251 9.41 19.28 -25.87
CA TYR A 251 8.09 19.75 -25.52
C TYR A 251 7.89 21.16 -26.08
N ASP A 252 6.81 21.31 -26.85
CA ASP A 252 6.35 22.61 -27.35
C ASP A 252 4.83 22.62 -27.29
N HIS A 253 4.32 22.95 -26.10
CA HIS A 253 2.90 22.87 -25.72
C HIS A 253 2.27 21.46 -25.75
N ASP A 254 2.96 20.48 -26.35
CA ASP A 254 2.73 19.04 -26.24
C ASP A 254 4.07 18.27 -26.41
N TRP A 255 4.10 17.00 -25.98
CA TRP A 255 5.27 16.13 -26.18
C TRP A 255 5.38 15.70 -27.63
N SER A 256 6.47 16.08 -28.28
CA SER A 256 6.71 15.73 -29.68
C SER A 256 7.38 14.36 -29.85
N ASP A 257 7.43 13.88 -31.10
CA ASP A 257 8.15 12.66 -31.49
C ASP A 257 9.68 12.84 -31.49
N TRP A 258 10.18 14.03 -31.17
CA TRP A 258 11.61 14.31 -31.18
C TRP A 258 12.23 13.97 -29.83
N VAL A 259 13.19 13.05 -29.86
CA VAL A 259 13.95 12.60 -28.69
C VAL A 259 15.44 12.81 -28.89
N SER A 260 16.17 13.00 -27.79
CA SER A 260 17.62 13.16 -27.83
C SER A 260 18.32 12.32 -26.77
N THR A 261 19.44 11.72 -27.16
CA THR A 261 20.39 11.04 -26.26
C THR A 261 21.49 11.98 -25.75
N GLY A 262 21.43 13.26 -26.11
CA GLY A 262 22.42 14.28 -25.74
C GLY A 262 23.44 14.60 -26.83
N HIS A 263 23.62 13.72 -27.83
CA HIS A 263 24.49 13.97 -28.99
C HIS A 263 23.73 13.91 -30.31
N ASP A 264 22.72 13.05 -30.40
CA ASP A 264 21.89 12.88 -31.59
C ASP A 264 20.42 13.15 -31.28
N VAL A 265 19.70 13.67 -32.26
CA VAL A 265 18.24 13.85 -32.24
C VAL A 265 17.63 12.84 -33.20
N VAL A 266 16.73 12.01 -32.69
CA VAL A 266 16.03 10.99 -33.49
C VAL A 266 14.53 11.14 -33.29
N SER A 267 13.76 10.67 -34.27
CA SER A 267 12.30 10.63 -34.18
C SER A 267 11.88 9.29 -33.61
N ASP A 268 11.19 9.32 -32.48
CA ASP A 268 10.59 8.18 -31.82
C ASP A 268 9.11 8.52 -31.56
N PRO A 269 8.19 8.04 -32.42
CA PRO A 269 6.77 8.23 -32.17
C PRO A 269 6.39 7.56 -30.86
N LEU A 270 5.69 8.31 -30.01
CA LEU A 270 5.29 7.92 -28.66
C LEU A 270 4.56 6.57 -28.62
#